data_AF-E4ZGH7-F1
#
_entry.id   AF-E4ZGH7-F1
#
_cell.length_a   1.000
_cell.length_b   1.000
_cell.length_c   1.000
_cell.angle_alpha   90.00
_cell.angle_beta   90.00
_cell.angle_gamma   90.00
#
_symmetry.space_group_name_H-M   'P 1'
#
loop_
_entity.id
_entity.type
_entity.pdbx_description
1 polymer ?
#
loop_
_entity_poly.entity_id
_entity_poly.type
_entity_poly.pdbx_seq_one_letter_code
_entity_poly.pdbx_strand_id
1 'polypeptide(L)'
;MIPGVIKSDMVPDEYKKYAIDHRLLPGGLTLFLCTERAEWLRGNVVSVNWDFDEMEAHREEILGKRLLKLKFTGAQFGKDGHPWEADSSAQG
;
A
#
# COMPACT_ATOMS: atom_id res chain seq x y z
N MET A 1 5.97 5.26 -3.66
CA MET A 1 5.96 3.91 -3.07
C MET A 1 6.81 3.94 -1.81
N ILE A 2 6.34 3.29 -0.74
CA ILE A 2 7.06 3.11 0.52
C ILE A 2 7.68 1.70 0.47
N PRO A 3 9.01 1.56 0.40
CA PRO A 3 9.68 0.30 0.12
C PRO A 3 9.85 -0.64 1.33
N GLY A 4 9.48 -0.21 2.53
CA GLY A 4 9.79 -0.93 3.77
C GLY A 4 11.24 -0.76 4.22
N VAL A 5 11.67 -1.54 5.22
CA VAL A 5 13.05 -1.57 5.74
C VAL A 5 13.69 -2.91 5.41
N ILE A 6 14.67 -2.89 4.51
CA ILE A 6 15.31 -4.09 3.98
C ILE A 6 16.74 -4.15 4.45
N LYS A 7 17.17 -5.33 4.89
CA LYS A 7 18.54 -5.55 5.34
C LYS A 7 19.51 -5.32 4.19
N SER A 8 20.28 -4.25 4.29
CA SER A 8 21.31 -3.85 3.33
C SER A 8 22.43 -3.12 4.07
N ASP A 9 23.57 -2.93 3.39
CA ASP A 9 24.71 -2.21 3.95
C ASP A 9 24.42 -0.72 4.21
N MET A 10 23.32 -0.20 3.64
CA MET A 10 22.86 1.17 3.85
C MET A 10 22.07 1.36 5.15
N VAL A 11 21.61 0.27 5.80
CA VAL A 11 20.85 0.35 7.04
C VAL A 11 21.82 0.45 8.24
N PRO A 12 21.73 1.51 9.06
CA PRO A 12 22.55 1.62 10.26
C PRO A 12 22.34 0.42 11.19
N ASP A 13 23.39 -0.03 11.89
CA ASP A 13 23.36 -1.24 12.70
C ASP A 13 22.22 -1.28 13.72
N GLU A 14 21.91 -0.13 14.32
CA GLU A 14 20.82 0.05 15.29
C GLU A 14 19.43 -0.30 14.72
N TYR A 15 19.25 -0.16 13.40
CA TYR A 15 17.99 -0.42 12.70
C TYR A 15 17.92 -1.79 12.03
N LYS A 16 19.01 -2.57 12.00
CA LYS A 16 19.04 -3.90 11.35
C LYS A 16 18.03 -4.88 11.95
N LYS A 17 17.67 -4.74 13.22
CA LYS A 17 16.64 -5.55 13.88
C LYS A 17 15.21 -5.29 13.36
N TYR A 18 14.97 -4.13 12.75
CA TYR A 18 13.69 -3.79 12.14
C TYR A 18 13.66 -4.08 10.63
N ALA A 19 14.79 -4.48 10.06
CA ALA A 19 14.95 -4.74 8.63
C ALA A 19 14.44 -6.14 8.25
N ILE A 20 13.14 -6.35 8.47
CA ILE A 20 12.46 -7.65 8.31
C ILE A 20 11.88 -7.84 6.89
N ASP A 21 11.76 -6.78 6.10
CA ASP A 21 11.15 -6.85 4.78
C ASP A 21 12.06 -7.58 3.79
N HIS A 22 11.46 -8.45 2.99
CA HIS A 22 12.21 -9.22 1.99
C HIS A 22 12.60 -8.33 0.79
N ARG A 23 13.85 -8.42 0.34
CA ARG A 23 14.40 -7.60 -0.76
C ARG A 23 13.58 -7.61 -2.07
N LEU A 24 12.84 -8.69 -2.32
CA LEU A 24 12.01 -8.81 -3.54
C LEU A 24 10.72 -7.99 -3.48
N LEU A 25 10.26 -7.57 -2.29
CA LEU A 25 9.02 -6.80 -2.13
C LEU A 25 9.04 -5.47 -2.90
N PRO A 26 10.02 -4.56 -2.71
CA PRO A 26 10.06 -3.34 -3.50
C PRO A 26 10.37 -3.59 -4.97
N GLY A 27 11.16 -4.62 -5.30
CA GLY A 27 11.50 -4.96 -6.68
C GLY A 27 10.26 -5.38 -7.47
N GLY A 28 9.47 -6.29 -6.91
CA GLY A 28 8.21 -6.75 -7.48
C GLY A 28 7.19 -5.62 -7.61
N LEU A 29 7.03 -4.81 -6.55
CA LEU A 29 6.12 -3.67 -6.61
C LEU A 29 6.57 -2.62 -7.64
N THR A 30 7.87 -2.33 -7.74
CA THR A 30 8.38 -1.38 -8.75
C THR A 30 8.04 -1.86 -10.16
N LEU A 31 8.26 -3.15 -10.44
CA LEU A 31 7.94 -3.72 -11.75
C LEU A 31 6.44 -3.67 -12.04
N PHE A 32 5.59 -4.01 -11.05
CA PHE A 32 4.13 -3.89 -11.16
C PHE A 32 3.70 -2.46 -11.49
N LEU A 33 4.25 -1.45 -10.80
CA LEU A 33 3.95 -0.04 -11.04
C LEU A 33 4.37 0.46 -12.44
N CYS A 34 5.24 -0.26 -13.14
CA CYS A 34 5.60 0.02 -14.53
C CYS A 34 4.62 -0.57 -15.55
N THR A 35 3.64 -1.37 -15.13
CA THR A 35 2.63 -1.98 -16.02
C THR A 35 1.40 -1.09 -16.18
N GLU A 36 0.64 -1.31 -17.26
CA GLU A 36 -0.66 -0.64 -17.49
C GLU A 36 -1.70 -0.98 -16.41
N ARG A 37 -1.64 -2.19 -15.83
CA ARG A 37 -2.52 -2.63 -14.72
C ARG A 37 -2.43 -1.67 -13.52
N ALA A 38 -1.28 -1.06 -13.29
CA ALA A 38 -1.03 -0.15 -12.18
C ALA A 38 -1.31 1.33 -12.52
N GLU A 39 -1.83 1.67 -13.71
CA GLU A 39 -1.99 3.07 -14.13
C GLU A 39 -2.86 3.89 -13.15
N TRP A 40 -3.88 3.24 -12.57
CA TRP A 40 -4.78 3.87 -11.59
C TRP A 40 -4.09 4.28 -10.27
N LEU A 41 -2.90 3.75 -9.99
CA LEU A 41 -2.08 4.13 -8.83
C LEU A 41 -1.22 5.38 -9.08
N ARG A 42 -1.23 5.93 -10.30
CA ARG A 42 -0.43 7.12 -10.64
C ARG A 42 -0.80 8.31 -9.75
N GLY A 43 0.23 8.94 -9.18
CA GLY A 43 0.06 10.09 -8.27
C GLY A 43 -0.54 9.74 -6.91
N ASN A 44 -0.55 8.45 -6.54
CA ASN A 44 -0.90 7.95 -5.21
C ASN A 44 0.34 7.42 -4.48
N VAL A 45 0.20 7.17 -3.18
CA VAL A 45 1.23 6.51 -2.37
C VAL A 45 0.74 5.14 -1.93
N VAL A 46 1.59 4.14 -2.15
CA VAL A 46 1.37 2.74 -1.78
C VAL A 46 2.57 2.18 -1.03
N SER A 47 2.32 1.24 -0.12
CA SER A 47 3.33 0.48 0.60
C SER A 47 3.54 -0.89 -0.03
N VAL A 48 4.77 -1.42 0.04
CA VAL A 48 5.08 -2.79 -0.37
C VAL A 48 4.36 -3.87 0.45
N ASN A 49 3.91 -3.52 1.65
CA ASN A 49 3.28 -4.45 2.60
C ASN A 49 1.76 -4.50 2.50
N TRP A 50 1.15 -3.82 1.52
CA TRP A 50 -0.30 -3.82 1.31
C TRP A 50 -0.74 -4.93 0.37
N ASP A 51 -1.96 -5.42 0.56
CA ASP A 51 -2.58 -6.41 -0.31
C ASP A 51 -3.10 -5.74 -1.59
N PHE A 52 -2.42 -5.99 -2.71
CA PHE A 52 -2.79 -5.39 -3.99
C PHE A 52 -4.04 -6.01 -4.61
N ASP A 53 -4.33 -7.28 -4.30
CA ASP A 53 -5.54 -7.94 -4.83
C ASP A 53 -6.79 -7.37 -4.15
N GLU A 54 -6.73 -7.14 -2.84
CA GLU A 54 -7.75 -6.40 -2.09
C GLU A 54 -7.91 -4.97 -2.63
N MET A 55 -6.81 -4.24 -2.80
CA MET A 55 -6.85 -2.89 -3.34
C MET A 55 -7.47 -2.81 -4.74
N GLU A 56 -7.23 -3.80 -5.60
CA GLU A 56 -7.85 -3.86 -6.92
C GLU A 56 -9.34 -4.18 -6.86
N ALA A 57 -9.76 -5.04 -5.92
CA ALA A 57 -11.18 -5.31 -5.67
C ALA A 57 -11.94 -4.04 -5.23
N HIS A 58 -11.26 -3.13 -4.49
CA HIS A 58 -11.83 -1.87 -4.00
C HIS A 58 -11.39 -0.62 -4.79
N ARG A 59 -10.90 -0.80 -6.02
CA ARG A 59 -10.30 0.27 -6.83
C ARG A 59 -11.20 1.50 -7.00
N GLU A 60 -12.48 1.29 -7.26
CA GLU A 60 -13.44 2.37 -7.51
C GLU A 60 -13.62 3.26 -6.28
N GLU A 61 -13.75 2.63 -5.10
CA GLU A 61 -13.85 3.33 -3.82
C GLU A 61 -12.56 4.12 -3.52
N ILE A 62 -11.40 3.50 -3.74
CA ILE A 62 -10.09 4.13 -3.54
C ILE A 62 -9.96 5.42 -4.36
N LEU A 63 -10.33 5.38 -5.64
CA LEU A 63 -10.25 6.52 -6.54
C LEU A 63 -11.28 7.59 -6.20
N GLY A 64 -12.53 7.18 -5.98
CA GLY A 64 -13.64 8.10 -5.68
C GLY A 64 -13.42 8.88 -4.39
N LYS A 65 -12.94 8.20 -3.34
CA LYS A 65 -12.70 8.79 -2.01
C LYS A 65 -11.27 9.29 -1.78
N ARG A 66 -10.39 9.14 -2.77
CA ARG A 66 -8.99 9.61 -2.71
C ARG A 66 -8.21 9.01 -1.52
N LEU A 67 -8.41 7.73 -1.25
CA LEU A 67 -7.90 7.06 -0.05
C LEU A 67 -6.36 7.01 0.01
N LEU A 68 -5.69 7.03 -1.15
CA LEU A 68 -4.24 6.90 -1.26
C LEU A 68 -3.50 8.23 -1.49
N LYS A 69 -4.18 9.38 -1.33
CA LYS A 69 -3.55 10.70 -1.50
C LYS A 69 -2.81 11.12 -0.23
N LEU A 70 -1.58 11.60 -0.39
CA LEU A 70 -0.77 12.11 0.73
C LEU A 70 -1.41 13.33 1.41
N LYS A 71 -2.05 14.21 0.63
CA LYS A 71 -2.70 15.42 1.14
C LYS A 71 -4.21 15.20 1.15
N PHE A 72 -4.83 15.49 2.28
CA PHE A 72 -6.29 15.36 2.47
C PHE A 72 -6.80 13.96 2.09
N THR A 73 -6.19 12.93 2.67
CA THR A 73 -6.65 11.55 2.48
C THR A 73 -8.07 11.38 3.03
N GLY A 74 -8.92 10.67 2.28
CA GLY A 74 -10.24 10.21 2.74
C GLY A 74 -10.19 8.90 3.52
N ALA A 75 -9.00 8.30 3.67
CA ALA A 75 -8.84 7.05 4.40
C ALA A 75 -9.06 7.24 5.90
N GLN A 76 -9.77 6.27 6.48
CA GLN A 76 -9.86 6.06 7.92
C GLN A 76 -8.75 5.09 8.33
N PHE A 77 -7.99 5.45 9.36
CA PHE A 77 -6.88 4.63 9.85
C PHE A 77 -7.32 3.88 11.11
N GLY A 78 -7.26 2.54 11.04
CA GLY A 78 -7.58 1.65 12.14
C GLY A 78 -6.60 0.48 12.21
N LYS A 79 -6.69 -0.29 13.30
CA LYS A 79 -5.90 -1.52 13.48
C LYS A 79 -6.09 -2.50 12.33
N ASP A 80 -7.31 -2.58 11.81
CA ASP A 80 -7.73 -3.52 10.77
C ASP A 80 -7.75 -2.87 9.38
N GLY A 81 -7.15 -1.69 9.22
CA GLY A 81 -7.13 -0.97 7.95
C GLY A 81 -8.33 -0.03 7.76
N HIS A 82 -8.58 0.33 6.51
CA HIS A 82 -9.73 1.16 6.13
C HIS A 82 -10.97 0.28 5.99
N PRO A 83 -12.10 0.58 6.65
CA PRO A 83 -13.32 -0.18 6.49
C PRO A 83 -13.92 0.04 5.09
N TRP A 84 -14.13 -1.03 4.34
CA TRP A 84 -14.74 -0.99 3.02
C TRP A 84 -16.27 -0.84 3.11
N GLU A 85 -16.88 -0.16 2.14
CA GLU A 85 -18.34 -0.01 2.10
C GLU A 85 -19.07 -1.35 1.90
N ALA A 86 -18.46 -2.28 1.14
CA ALA A 86 -19.02 -3.60 0.91
C ALA A 86 -19.18 -4.41 2.21
N ASP A 87 -18.21 -4.34 3.12
CA ASP A 87 -18.23 -5.08 4.39
C ASP A 87 -19.18 -4.46 5.42
N SER A 88 -19.44 -3.15 5.31
CA SER A 88 -20.43 -2.44 6.14
C SER A 88 -21.87 -2.86 5.82
N SER A 89 -22.14 -3.26 4.58
CA SER A 89 -23.48 -3.68 4.13
C SER A 89 -23.90 -5.10 4.57
N ALA A 90 -22.96 -5.91 5.05
CA ALA A 90 -23.20 -7.28 5.51
C ALA A 90 -23.52 -7.40 7.02
N GLN A 91 -23.55 -6.28 7.76
CA GLN A 91 -23.77 -6.22 9.21
C GLN A 91 -25.11 -5.58 9.61
N GLY A 92 -26.08 -5.52 8.68
CA GLY A 92 -27.45 -4.99 8.91
C GLY A 92 -28.53 -6.07 8.97
#